data_AF-A0A1V5A8S2-F1
#
_entry.id   AF-A0A1V5A8S2-F1
#
_cell.length_a   1.000
_cell.length_b   1.000
_cell.length_c   1.000
_cell.angle_alpha   90.00
_cell.angle_beta   90.00
_cell.angle_gamma   90.00
#
_symmetry.space_group_name_H-M   'P 1'
#
loop_
_entity.id
_entity.type
_entity.pdbx_description
1 polymer ?
#
loop_
_entity_poly.entity_id
_entity_poly.type
_entity_poly.pdbx_seq_one_letter_code
_entity_poly.pdbx_strand_id
1 'polypeptide(L)' 'MTDAQLITVKKILEGSPFQDSIEIGTPGKGGAMKIYGDFADPAGFEARIREAVRLRKMASDLMEGS' A
#
# COMPACT_ATOMS: atom_id res chain seq x y z
N MET A 1 -6.55 46.74 7.53
CA MET A 1 -5.53 45.70 7.77
C MET A 1 -5.95 44.51 6.93
N THR A 2 -5.14 44.10 5.97
CA THR A 2 -5.48 43.01 5.04
C THR A 2 -5.14 41.69 5.72
N ASP A 3 -6.17 40.93 6.07
CA ASP A 3 -6.04 39.58 6.60
C ASP A 3 -5.33 38.70 5.56
N ALA A 4 -4.10 38.31 5.87
CA ALA A 4 -3.35 37.36 5.07
C ALA A 4 -4.07 36.01 5.09
N GLN A 5 -4.85 35.71 4.05
CA GLN A 5 -5.42 34.39 3.85
C GLN A 5 -4.28 33.38 3.61
N LEU A 6 -4.02 32.56 4.63
CA LEU A 6 -3.13 31.40 4.56
C LEU A 6 -3.75 30.33 3.66
N ILE A 7 -3.36 30.33 2.38
CA ILE A 7 -3.72 29.27 1.43
C ILE A 7 -2.85 28.05 1.73
N THR A 8 -3.42 27.06 2.42
CA THR A 8 -2.73 25.77 2.65
C THR A 8 -2.91 24.89 1.42
N VAL A 9 -1.88 24.82 0.57
CA VAL A 9 -1.85 23.90 -0.58
C VAL A 9 -1.54 22.50 -0.07
N LYS A 10 -2.57 21.68 0.18
CA LYS A 10 -2.38 20.23 0.37
C LYS A 10 -2.05 19.61 -0.99
N LYS A 11 -0.76 19.38 -1.26
CA LYS A 11 -0.33 18.59 -2.41
C LYS A 11 -0.94 17.19 -2.26
N ILE A 12 -1.93 16.87 -3.09
CA ILE A 12 -2.42 15.50 -3.25
C ILE A 12 -1.28 14.76 -3.95
N LEU A 13 -0.52 13.97 -3.21
CA LEU A 13 0.43 13.05 -3.80
C LEU A 13 -0.41 11.95 -4.47
N GLU A 14 -0.53 11.99 -5.79
CA GLU A 14 -1.09 10.88 -6.56
C GLU A 14 -0.11 9.71 -6.48
N GLY A 15 -0.29 8.84 -5.48
CA GLY A 15 0.56 7.67 -5.26
C GLY A 15 0.64 7.27 -3.79
N SER A 16 1.23 6.11 -3.56
CA SER A 16 1.60 5.69 -2.20
C SER A 16 2.54 6.75 -1.58
N PRO A 17 2.38 7.13 -0.30
CA PRO A 17 3.36 7.98 0.39
C PRO A 17 4.72 7.30 0.52
N PHE A 18 4.77 5.99 0.26
CA PHE A 18 5.97 5.17 0.26
C PHE A 18 6.58 5.07 -1.13
N GLN A 19 7.89 5.28 -1.23
CA GLN A 19 8.63 5.16 -2.49
C GLN A 19 9.06 3.72 -2.79
N ASP A 20 9.27 2.91 -1.75
CA ASP A 20 9.71 1.52 -1.93
C ASP A 20 8.53 0.57 -2.11
N SER A 21 8.78 -0.54 -2.81
CA SER A 21 7.80 -1.60 -2.95
C SER A 21 8.45 -2.98 -3.11
N ILE A 22 7.72 -4.01 -2.68
CA ILE A 22 8.03 -5.41 -2.93
C ILE A 22 6.87 -6.01 -3.73
N GLU A 23 7.19 -6.73 -4.79
CA GLU A 23 6.22 -7.48 -5.59
C GLU A 23 6.39 -8.98 -5.35
N ILE A 24 5.29 -9.65 -4.99
CA ILE A 24 5.27 -11.06 -4.61
C ILE A 24 4.32 -11.83 -5.51
N GLY A 25 4.79 -12.93 -6.10
CA GLY A 25 4.00 -13.83 -6.94
C GLY A 25 4.41 -13.78 -8.41
N THR A 26 3.63 -14.44 -9.25
CA THR A 26 3.83 -14.43 -10.71
C THR A 26 2.52 -13.98 -11.34
N PRO A 27 2.50 -12.88 -12.13
CA PRO A 27 1.28 -12.34 -12.72
C PRO A 27 0.40 -13.39 -13.43
N GLY A 28 1.00 -14.42 -14.03
CA GLY A 28 0.30 -15.49 -14.75
C GLY A 28 -0.13 -16.74 -13.96
N LYS A 29 0.09 -16.83 -12.63
CA LYS A 29 -0.20 -18.05 -11.83
C LYS A 29 -1.04 -17.78 -10.57
N GLY A 30 -2.05 -16.92 -10.69
CA GLY A 30 -2.89 -16.50 -9.54
C GLY A 30 -2.57 -15.09 -9.01
N GLY A 31 -1.96 -14.25 -9.85
CA GLY A 31 -1.73 -12.83 -9.58
C GLY A 31 -0.42 -12.50 -8.87
N ALA A 32 0.04 -11.27 -9.07
CA ALA A 32 1.13 -10.65 -8.31
C ALA A 32 0.55 -9.63 -7.33
N MET A 33 1.11 -9.57 -6.13
CA MET A 33 0.75 -8.59 -5.09
C MET A 33 1.89 -7.61 -4.92
N LYS A 34 1.63 -6.32 -5.17
CA LYS A 34 2.59 -5.24 -4.98
C LYS A 34 2.29 -4.50 -3.69
N ILE A 35 3.28 -4.46 -2.79
CA ILE A 35 3.16 -3.90 -1.45
C ILE A 35 4.12 -2.72 -1.34
N TYR A 36 3.60 -1.56 -0.99
CA TYR A 36 4.40 -0.34 -0.80
C TYR A 36 4.72 -0.14 0.69
N GLY A 37 5.95 0.32 0.97
CA GLY A 37 6.46 0.55 2.34
C GLY A 37 7.78 1.31 2.34
N ASP A 38 8.39 1.46 3.51
CA ASP A 38 9.64 2.20 3.68
C ASP A 38 10.77 1.24 4.06
N PHE A 39 11.83 1.14 3.25
CA PHE A 39 13.00 0.31 3.60
C PHE A 39 13.81 0.87 4.77
N ALA A 40 13.64 2.16 5.12
CA ALA A 40 14.24 2.74 6.31
C ALA A 40 13.51 2.35 7.62
N ASP A 41 12.28 1.81 7.53
CA ASP A 41 11.54 1.19 8.63
C ASP A 41 11.16 -0.26 8.32
N PRO A 42 12.11 -1.20 8.48
CA PRO A 42 11.87 -2.62 8.20
C PRO A 42 10.74 -3.22 9.02
N ALA A 43 10.56 -2.80 10.27
CA ALA A 43 9.52 -3.33 11.15
C ALA A 43 8.11 -2.88 10.70
N GLY A 44 7.96 -1.61 10.34
CA GLY A 44 6.72 -1.09 9.77
C GLY A 44 6.39 -1.71 8.41
N PHE A 45 7.40 -1.91 7.55
CA PHE A 45 7.21 -2.59 6.27
C PHE A 45 6.84 -4.06 6.47
N GLU A 46 7.48 -4.77 7.40
CA GLU A 46 7.14 -6.17 7.73
C GLU A 46 5.67 -6.31 8.16
N ALA A 47 5.19 -5.43 9.04
CA ALA A 47 3.79 -5.44 9.48
C ALA A 47 2.81 -5.28 8.30
N ARG A 48 3.12 -4.38 7.35
CA ARG A 48 2.33 -4.20 6.12
C ARG A 48 2.33 -5.45 5.25
N ILE A 49 3.48 -6.11 5.11
CA ILE A 49 3.59 -7.34 4.32
C ILE A 49 2.71 -8.44 4.92
N ARG A 50 2.77 -8.64 6.24
CA ARG A 50 1.95 -9.63 6.95
C ARG A 50 0.46 -9.40 6.73
N GLU A 51 0.03 -8.14 6.81
CA GLU A 51 -1.38 -7.78 6.61
C GLU A 51 -1.82 -7.96 5.15
N ALA A 52 -0.99 -7.58 4.18
CA ALA A 52 -1.28 -7.79 2.76
C ALA A 52 -1.49 -9.28 2.44
N VAL A 53 -0.65 -10.17 2.99
CA VAL A 53 -0.79 -11.62 2.84
C VAL A 53 -2.08 -12.12 3.48
N ARG A 54 -2.43 -11.64 4.68
CA ARG A 54 -3.68 -12.01 5.38
C ARG A 54 -4.90 -11.61 4.55
N LEU A 55 -4.92 -10.39 4.02
CA LEU A 55 -6.01 -9.88 3.18
C LEU A 55 -6.12 -10.65 1.86
N ARG A 56 -4.99 -10.97 1.21
CA ARG A 56 -4.99 -11.79 0.00
C ARG A 56 -5.59 -13.16 0.25
N LYS A 57 -5.21 -13.83 1.35
CA LYS A 57 -5.78 -15.13 1.72
C LYS A 57 -7.29 -15.03 1.93
N MET A 58 -7.74 -14.05 2.72
CA MET A 58 -9.17 -13.81 2.95
C MET A 58 -9.94 -13.59 1.64
N ALA A 59 -9.39 -12.80 0.71
CA ALA A 59 -10.01 -12.58 -0.59
C ALA A 59 -10.07 -13.87 -1.44
N SER A 60 -9.01 -14.68 -1.44
CA SER A 60 -9.00 -15.99 -2.10
C SER A 60 -10.06 -16.93 -1.51
N ASP A 61 -10.13 -17.03 -0.17
CA ASP A 61 -11.10 -17.86 0.53
C ASP A 61 -12.55 -17.46 0.17
N LEU A 62 -12.83 -16.16 0.01
CA LEU A 62 -14.13 -15.65 -0.44
C LEU A 62 -14.45 -16.03 -1.90
N MET A 63 -13.45 -16.04 -2.78
CA MET A 63 -13.63 -16.36 -4.20
C MET A 63 -13.78 -17.86 -4.47
N GLU A 64 -13.13 -18.70 -3.66
CA GLU A 64 -13.22 -20.17 -3.77
C GLU A 64 -14.51 -20.73 -3.14
N GLY A 65 -15.23 -19.92 -2.35
CA GLY A 65 -16.46 -20.29 -1.63
C GLY A 65 -17.77 -19.95 -2.35
N SER A 66 -17.83 -20.03 -3.69
CA SER A 66 -19.08 -19.94 -4.48
C SER A 66 -19.23 -21.13 -5.42
#